data_AF-A0A2N9PBB6-F1
#
_entry.id   AF-A0A2N9PBB6-F1
#
_cell.length_a   1.000
_cell.length_b   1.000
_cell.length_c   1.000
_cell.angle_alpha   90.00
_cell.angle_beta   90.00
_cell.angle_gamma   90.00
#
_symmetry.space_group_name_H-M   'P 1'
#
loop_
_entity.id
_entity.type
_entity.pdbx_description
1 polymer ?
#
loop_
_entity_poly.entity_id
_entity_poly.type
_entity_poly.pdbx_seq_one_letter_code
_entity_poly.pdbx_strand_id
1 'polypeptide(L)'
;MKNNSIILVLLVSMCFVSCLRKTKCNITPIRFNVVDTLQIKGDIVFENKLGNVDTLVLIDHYNILNEVTKKSLMTDIECGHSLGFDYDSSNGFGTISIGIKKDHKNEYTFSVNGFCISKEIKMSKKVAEKDSLITIDIEKCDKSKLKKIAFRKLKIEYFETQDGNIWKPIKFIPRSL
;
A
#
# COMPACT_ATOMS: atom_id res chain seq x y z
N MET A 1 -47.51 -45.79 -16.07
CA MET A 1 -46.60 -45.62 -14.91
C MET A 1 -45.20 -45.43 -15.46
N LYS A 2 -44.83 -44.17 -15.69
CA LYS A 2 -43.86 -43.35 -14.91
C LYS A 2 -42.42 -43.49 -15.44
N ASN A 3 -42.09 -42.49 -16.26
CA ASN A 3 -40.80 -42.01 -16.73
C ASN A 3 -39.64 -42.25 -15.74
N ASN A 4 -38.66 -43.06 -16.14
CA ASN A 4 -37.40 -43.25 -15.43
C ASN A 4 -36.17 -42.90 -16.30
N SER A 5 -36.28 -41.91 -17.20
CA SER A 5 -35.17 -41.54 -18.09
C SER A 5 -34.66 -40.10 -17.92
N ILE A 6 -35.19 -39.34 -16.96
CA ILE A 6 -34.77 -37.95 -16.72
C ILE A 6 -33.63 -37.83 -15.68
N ILE A 7 -33.33 -38.89 -14.93
CA ILE A 7 -32.34 -38.84 -13.84
C ILE A 7 -30.89 -38.99 -14.32
N LEU A 8 -30.65 -39.43 -15.57
CA LEU A 8 -29.28 -39.68 -16.05
C LEU A 8 -28.55 -38.44 -16.59
N VAL A 9 -29.25 -37.35 -16.92
CA VAL A 9 -28.63 -36.15 -17.50
C VAL A 9 -28.10 -35.17 -16.43
N LEU A 10 -28.58 -35.29 -15.18
CA LEU A 10 -28.13 -34.44 -14.07
C LEU A 10 -26.80 -34.88 -13.42
N LEU A 11 -26.35 -36.12 -13.67
CA LEU A 11 -25.12 -36.65 -13.07
C LEU A 11 -23.85 -36.33 -13.86
N VAL A 12 -23.95 -35.93 -15.14
CA VAL A 12 -22.78 -35.56 -15.96
C VAL A 12 -22.41 -34.07 -15.77
N SER A 13 -23.29 -33.26 -15.16
CA SER A 13 -23.04 -31.84 -14.90
C SER A 13 -22.37 -31.56 -13.55
N MET A 14 -22.32 -32.51 -12.62
CA MET A 14 -21.79 -32.27 -11.26
C MET A 14 -20.28 -32.48 -11.09
N CYS A 15 -19.56 -33.01 -12.09
CA CYS A 15 -18.10 -33.16 -11.99
C CYS A 15 -17.31 -31.93 -12.47
N PHE A 16 -17.96 -30.84 -12.90
CA PHE A 16 -17.30 -29.58 -13.22
C PHE A 16 -17.24 -28.59 -12.05
N VAL A 17 -17.78 -28.97 -10.88
CA VAL A 17 -17.70 -28.12 -9.70
C VAL A 17 -16.36 -28.36 -9.02
N SER A 18 -15.49 -27.36 -9.13
CA SER A 18 -14.37 -27.11 -8.22
C SER A 18 -13.19 -28.10 -8.21
N CYS A 19 -12.57 -28.34 -9.36
CA CYS A 19 -11.11 -28.42 -9.32
C CYS A 19 -10.59 -26.96 -9.25
N LEU A 20 -10.81 -26.30 -8.09
CA LEU A 20 -10.11 -25.07 -7.73
C LEU A 20 -8.63 -25.46 -7.63
N ARG A 21 -7.92 -25.49 -8.77
CA ARG A 21 -6.47 -25.68 -8.81
C ARG A 21 -5.86 -24.51 -8.04
N LYS A 22 -5.53 -24.75 -6.77
CA LYS A 22 -4.63 -23.90 -6.01
C LYS A 22 -3.27 -23.98 -6.69
N THR A 23 -2.98 -23.02 -7.55
CA THR A 23 -1.62 -22.81 -8.06
C THR A 23 -0.76 -22.34 -6.90
N LYS A 24 0.37 -23.00 -6.65
CA LYS A 24 1.37 -22.49 -5.72
C LYS A 24 1.98 -21.23 -6.33
N CYS A 25 1.79 -20.09 -5.67
CA CYS A 25 2.41 -18.85 -6.09
C CYS A 25 3.81 -18.77 -5.46
N ASN A 26 4.84 -18.57 -6.28
CA ASN A 26 6.20 -18.38 -5.78
C ASN A 26 6.47 -16.87 -5.64
N ILE A 27 6.41 -16.35 -4.41
CA ILE A 27 6.61 -14.94 -4.14
C ILE A 27 8.00 -14.75 -3.56
N THR A 28 8.76 -13.83 -4.14
CA THR A 28 9.98 -13.35 -3.49
C THR A 28 9.60 -12.17 -2.59
N PRO A 29 9.74 -12.27 -1.25
CA PRO A 29 9.40 -11.17 -0.35
C PRO A 29 10.13 -9.87 -0.70
N ILE A 30 9.49 -8.74 -0.42
CA ILE A 30 10.15 -7.43 -0.43
C ILE A 30 11.28 -7.45 0.60
N ARG A 31 12.47 -7.05 0.17
CA ARG A 31 13.64 -6.99 1.05
C ARG A 31 13.65 -5.67 1.82
N PHE A 32 14.14 -5.70 3.06
CA PHE A 32 14.27 -4.52 3.93
C PHE A 32 15.24 -3.44 3.41
N ASN A 33 16.04 -3.73 2.39
CA ASN A 33 16.86 -2.69 1.76
C ASN A 33 16.09 -1.88 0.69
N VAL A 34 14.97 -2.42 0.18
CA VAL A 34 14.02 -1.71 -0.68
C VAL A 34 13.16 -0.78 0.17
N VAL A 35 12.76 -1.28 1.35
CA VAL A 35 11.95 -0.59 2.34
C VAL A 35 12.72 -0.63 3.63
N ASP A 36 13.37 0.47 4.00
CA ASP A 36 14.04 0.58 5.28
C ASP A 36 13.00 0.68 6.41
N THR A 37 12.34 -0.44 6.68
CA THR A 37 11.16 -0.58 7.55
C THR A 37 11.45 -0.12 8.98
N LEU A 38 12.70 -0.23 9.42
CA LEU A 38 13.14 0.22 10.75
C LEU A 38 13.05 1.75 10.89
N GLN A 39 13.26 2.50 9.80
CA GLN A 39 13.20 3.97 9.80
C GLN A 39 11.82 4.53 9.46
N ILE A 40 10.80 3.66 9.33
CA ILE A 40 9.40 4.06 9.07
C ILE A 40 8.41 3.37 10.01
N LYS A 41 8.85 2.49 10.91
CA LYS A 41 8.01 1.93 11.97
C LYS A 41 8.08 2.81 13.23
N GLY A 42 7.52 4.00 13.15
CA GLY A 42 7.52 4.96 14.26
C GLY A 42 6.89 6.29 13.90
N ASP A 43 6.80 7.18 14.88
CA ASP A 43 6.26 8.53 14.67
C ASP A 43 7.30 9.41 13.97
N ILE A 44 6.83 10.34 13.14
CA ILE A 44 7.68 11.27 12.40
C ILE A 44 7.33 12.68 12.82
N VAL A 45 8.31 13.37 13.41
CA VAL A 45 8.18 14.77 13.82
C VAL A 45 8.68 15.66 12.70
N PHE A 46 7.85 16.62 12.30
CA PHE A 46 8.14 17.59 11.25
C PHE A 46 8.25 19.00 11.81
N GLU A 47 9.07 19.82 11.16
CA GLU A 47 9.16 21.24 11.43
C GLU A 47 9.07 22.03 10.12
N ASN A 48 8.44 23.21 10.17
CA ASN A 48 8.44 24.16 9.07
C ASN A 48 9.44 25.31 9.32
N LYS A 49 9.69 26.15 8.32
CA LYS A 49 10.62 27.28 8.45
C LYS A 49 10.24 28.34 9.49
N LEU A 50 9.00 28.32 9.98
CA LEU A 50 8.51 29.22 11.01
C LEU A 50 8.75 28.66 12.43
N GLY A 51 9.32 27.46 12.56
CA GLY A 51 9.54 26.78 13.83
C GLY A 51 8.31 26.06 14.38
N ASN A 52 7.23 25.93 13.57
CA ASN A 52 6.07 25.15 13.99
C ASN A 52 6.36 23.66 13.83
N VAL A 53 5.90 22.87 14.80
CA VAL A 53 6.10 21.42 14.86
C VAL A 53 4.78 20.68 14.66
N ASP A 54 4.82 19.60 13.87
CA ASP A 54 3.74 18.62 13.76
C ASP A 54 4.31 17.21 13.93
N THR A 55 3.47 16.25 14.29
CA THR A 55 3.84 14.85 14.37
C THR A 55 2.86 14.00 13.58
N LEU A 56 3.38 13.23 12.63
CA LEU A 56 2.69 12.10 12.04
C LEU A 56 2.86 10.89 12.96
N VAL A 57 1.78 10.52 13.62
CA VAL A 57 1.70 9.41 14.57
C VAL A 57 1.39 8.12 13.84
N LEU A 58 2.23 7.10 14.00
CA LEU A 58 1.97 5.79 13.43
C LEU A 58 0.78 5.12 14.14
N ILE A 59 -0.29 4.86 13.37
CA ILE A 59 -1.51 4.22 13.85
C ILE A 59 -1.46 2.71 13.61
N ASP A 60 -1.05 2.31 12.40
CA ASP A 60 -1.00 0.91 12.00
C ASP A 60 0.15 0.63 11.05
N HIS A 61 0.58 -0.62 11.00
CA HIS A 61 1.52 -1.12 10.01
C HIS A 61 1.15 -2.54 9.61
N TYR A 62 1.30 -2.85 8.33
CA TYR A 62 1.00 -4.17 7.79
C TYR A 62 2.18 -4.75 7.03
N ASN A 63 2.36 -6.06 7.18
CA ASN A 63 3.32 -6.89 6.49
C ASN A 63 2.64 -8.20 6.12
N ILE A 64 2.04 -8.23 4.92
CA ILE A 64 1.13 -9.29 4.51
C ILE A 64 1.75 -10.04 3.34
N LEU A 65 2.03 -11.33 3.55
CA LEU A 65 2.48 -12.26 2.52
C LEU A 65 1.32 -13.18 2.11
N ASN A 66 0.82 -13.00 0.89
CA ASN A 66 -0.32 -13.76 0.35
C ASN A 66 0.16 -14.87 -0.59
N GLU A 67 0.50 -16.04 -0.04
CA GLU A 67 1.06 -17.18 -0.80
C GLU A 67 0.03 -17.99 -1.61
N VAL A 68 -1.26 -17.70 -1.46
CA VAL A 68 -2.35 -18.49 -2.04
C VAL A 68 -3.14 -17.68 -3.07
N THR A 69 -3.05 -18.10 -4.34
CA THR A 69 -4.01 -17.71 -5.39
C THR A 69 -5.30 -18.53 -5.26
N LYS A 70 -6.48 -17.89 -5.19
CA LYS A 70 -7.74 -18.54 -5.63
C LYS A 70 -8.10 -18.02 -7.01
N LYS A 71 -8.39 -18.91 -7.94
CA LYS A 71 -8.92 -18.56 -9.25
C LYS A 71 -10.40 -18.92 -9.26
N SER A 72 -11.28 -17.92 -9.32
CA SER A 72 -12.70 -18.10 -9.61
C SER A 72 -12.95 -17.75 -11.07
N LEU A 73 -14.01 -18.28 -11.69
CA LEU A 73 -14.46 -17.84 -13.03
C LEU A 73 -14.80 -16.34 -13.09
N MET A 74 -14.96 -15.68 -11.93
CA MET A 74 -15.35 -14.27 -11.84
C MET A 74 -14.37 -13.37 -11.06
N THR A 75 -13.30 -13.91 -10.47
CA THR A 75 -12.29 -13.11 -9.76
C THR A 75 -10.88 -13.70 -9.86
N ASP A 76 -9.91 -12.85 -10.21
CA ASP A 76 -8.49 -13.10 -10.03
C ASP A 76 -8.11 -12.70 -8.59
N ILE A 77 -7.58 -13.64 -7.79
CA ILE A 77 -6.95 -13.30 -6.50
C ILE A 77 -5.45 -13.10 -6.71
N GLU A 78 -4.97 -11.94 -6.29
CA GLU A 78 -3.58 -11.52 -6.44
C GLU A 78 -2.67 -12.15 -5.36
N CYS A 79 -1.62 -12.83 -5.79
CA CYS A 79 -0.55 -13.25 -4.91
C CYS A 79 0.61 -12.23 -4.92
N GLY A 80 1.15 -11.96 -3.75
CA GLY A 80 2.17 -10.93 -3.54
C GLY A 80 2.50 -10.69 -2.07
N HIS A 81 3.44 -9.78 -1.84
CA HIS A 81 3.81 -9.27 -0.53
C HIS A 81 3.50 -7.78 -0.48
N SER A 82 2.72 -7.36 0.52
CA SER A 82 2.42 -5.95 0.78
C SER A 82 3.01 -5.50 2.11
N LEU A 83 3.64 -4.32 2.11
CA LEU A 83 4.13 -3.63 3.29
C LEU A 83 3.52 -2.23 3.31
N GLY A 84 3.12 -1.73 4.47
CA GLY A 84 2.68 -0.34 4.56
C GLY A 84 2.43 0.14 5.97
N PHE A 85 2.11 1.43 6.05
CA PHE A 85 2.07 2.23 7.27
C PHE A 85 0.96 3.27 7.15
N ASP A 86 0.18 3.40 8.22
CA ASP A 86 -0.88 4.39 8.34
C ASP A 86 -0.51 5.40 9.43
N TYR A 87 -0.49 6.68 9.07
CA TYR A 87 -0.13 7.77 9.97
C TYR A 87 -1.26 8.77 10.14
N ASP A 88 -1.44 9.31 11.35
CA ASP A 88 -2.31 10.46 11.60
C ASP A 88 -1.50 11.72 11.92
N SER A 89 -1.90 12.85 11.37
CA SER A 89 -1.34 14.14 11.80
C SER A 89 -1.96 14.61 13.11
N SER A 90 -1.10 14.92 14.08
CA SER A 90 -1.50 15.48 15.39
C SER A 90 -2.15 16.86 15.24
N ASN A 91 -1.77 17.63 14.22
CA ASN A 91 -2.34 18.95 13.91
C ASN A 91 -3.56 18.90 12.96
N GLY A 92 -4.17 17.73 12.80
CA GLY A 92 -5.40 17.56 12.05
C GLY A 92 -5.22 17.77 10.55
N PHE A 93 -4.01 17.54 10.01
CA PHE A 93 -3.87 17.40 8.57
C PHE A 93 -4.69 16.17 8.09
N GLY A 94 -4.82 15.12 8.90
CA GLY A 94 -5.58 13.89 8.61
C GLY A 94 -4.67 12.67 8.51
N THR A 95 -5.22 11.58 7.97
CA THR A 95 -4.53 10.29 7.87
C THR A 95 -3.90 10.07 6.50
N ILE A 96 -2.66 9.56 6.47
CA ILE A 96 -1.96 9.10 5.25
C ILE A 96 -1.56 7.65 5.39
N SER A 97 -1.95 6.85 4.41
CA SER A 97 -1.54 5.48 4.22
C SER A 97 -0.48 5.41 3.12
N ILE A 98 0.63 4.74 3.41
CA ILE A 98 1.75 4.55 2.48
C ILE A 98 2.02 3.07 2.36
N GLY A 99 2.03 2.54 1.14
CA GLY A 99 2.22 1.12 0.90
C GLY A 99 3.15 0.83 -0.26
N ILE A 100 3.77 -0.34 -0.22
CA ILE A 100 4.38 -0.98 -1.37
C ILE A 100 3.88 -2.41 -1.47
N LYS A 101 3.50 -2.80 -2.67
CA LYS A 101 3.12 -4.16 -3.02
C LYS A 101 4.11 -4.70 -4.03
N LYS A 102 4.45 -5.98 -3.90
CA LYS A 102 5.21 -6.73 -4.87
C LYS A 102 4.43 -7.96 -5.28
N ASP A 103 4.14 -8.09 -6.56
CA ASP A 103 3.39 -9.22 -7.09
C ASP A 103 4.29 -10.43 -7.40
N HIS A 104 3.66 -11.51 -7.89
CA HIS A 104 4.33 -12.72 -8.35
C HIS A 104 5.24 -12.54 -9.58
N LYS A 105 5.08 -11.44 -10.33
CA LYS A 105 5.95 -11.07 -11.46
C LYS A 105 7.15 -10.23 -11.01
N ASN A 106 7.26 -9.95 -9.71
CA ASN A 106 8.23 -9.03 -9.12
C ASN A 106 8.05 -7.58 -9.60
N GLU A 107 6.85 -7.20 -10.01
CA GLU A 107 6.46 -5.81 -10.24
C GLU A 107 6.10 -5.17 -8.91
N TYR A 108 6.52 -3.93 -8.73
CA TYR A 108 6.25 -3.16 -7.52
C TYR A 108 5.19 -2.12 -7.80
N THR A 109 4.28 -1.92 -6.85
CA THR A 109 3.31 -0.83 -6.85
C THR A 109 3.46 -0.06 -5.56
N PHE A 110 3.80 1.22 -5.66
CA PHE A 110 3.74 2.15 -4.54
C PHE A 110 2.35 2.78 -4.47
N SER A 111 1.76 2.81 -3.28
CA SER A 111 0.46 3.42 -3.06
C SER A 111 0.55 4.49 -1.97
N VAL A 112 -0.16 5.58 -2.21
CA VAL A 112 -0.40 6.62 -1.20
C VAL A 112 -1.88 6.96 -1.23
N ASN A 113 -2.51 6.81 -0.06
CA ASN A 113 -3.93 7.10 0.14
C ASN A 113 -4.09 8.03 1.34
N GLY A 114 -5.18 8.80 1.34
CA GLY A 114 -5.47 9.78 2.39
C GLY A 114 -5.41 11.20 1.85
N PHE A 115 -5.88 12.19 2.60
CA PHE A 115 -5.80 13.60 2.17
C PHE A 115 -6.46 13.92 0.81
N CYS A 116 -7.53 13.20 0.44
CA CYS A 116 -8.14 13.24 -0.90
C CYS A 116 -7.21 12.77 -2.03
N ILE A 117 -6.15 12.05 -1.68
CA ILE A 117 -5.22 11.39 -2.60
C ILE A 117 -5.59 9.91 -2.62
N SER A 118 -5.63 9.36 -3.83
CA SER A 118 -5.54 7.93 -4.07
C SER A 118 -4.65 7.75 -5.30
N LYS A 119 -3.36 7.49 -5.07
CA LYS A 119 -2.38 7.36 -6.15
C LYS A 119 -1.65 6.03 -6.03
N GLU A 120 -1.59 5.31 -7.14
CA GLU A 120 -0.79 4.11 -7.31
C GLU A 120 0.23 4.33 -8.41
N ILE A 121 1.49 3.97 -8.14
CA ILE A 121 2.62 4.13 -9.05
C ILE A 121 3.25 2.77 -9.25
N LYS A 122 3.06 2.21 -10.45
CA LYS A 122 3.78 1.01 -10.87
C LYS A 122 5.24 1.34 -11.11
N MET A 123 6.13 0.51 -10.58
CA MET A 123 7.57 0.70 -10.66
C MET A 123 8.29 -0.64 -10.87
N SER A 124 9.36 -0.61 -11.64
CA SER A 124 10.25 -1.77 -11.75
C SER A 124 11.07 -1.94 -10.46
N LYS A 125 11.60 -3.14 -10.25
CA LYS A 125 12.54 -3.43 -9.14
C LYS A 125 13.67 -2.39 -9.05
N LYS A 126 14.28 -2.03 -10.18
CA LYS A 126 15.38 -1.05 -10.23
C LYS A 126 14.94 0.33 -9.72
N VAL A 127 13.70 0.73 -10.00
CA VAL A 127 13.16 2.01 -9.54
C VAL A 127 12.81 1.95 -8.05
N ALA A 128 12.17 0.87 -7.60
CA ALA A 128 11.84 0.64 -6.18
C ALA A 128 13.08 0.61 -5.29
N GLU A 129 14.18 0.04 -5.79
CA GLU A 129 15.46 -0.08 -5.07
C GLU A 129 16.34 1.17 -5.19
N LYS A 130 16.04 2.09 -6.11
CA LYS A 130 16.81 3.32 -6.30
C LYS A 130 16.39 4.37 -5.29
N ASP A 131 17.37 5.14 -4.82
CA ASP A 131 17.12 6.34 -4.02
C ASP A 131 16.56 7.50 -4.87
N SER A 132 15.29 7.38 -5.25
CA SER A 132 14.60 8.38 -6.08
C SER A 132 13.58 9.14 -5.26
N LEU A 133 13.49 10.44 -5.49
CA LEU A 133 12.41 11.27 -4.97
C LEU A 133 11.15 11.04 -5.82
N ILE A 134 10.07 10.67 -5.17
CA ILE A 134 8.74 10.54 -5.76
C ILE A 134 7.87 11.64 -5.17
N THR A 135 7.36 12.53 -6.01
CA THR A 135 6.47 13.61 -5.58
C THR A 135 5.05 13.32 -6.04
N ILE A 136 4.09 13.47 -5.12
CA ILE A 136 2.68 13.35 -5.41
C ILE A 136 2.03 14.71 -5.13
N ASP A 137 1.49 15.31 -6.19
CA ASP A 137 0.66 16.50 -6.08
C ASP A 137 -0.75 16.11 -5.64
N ILE A 138 -1.32 16.93 -4.77
CA ILE A 138 -2.65 16.75 -4.21
C ILE A 138 -3.58 17.66 -4.99
N GLU A 139 -4.49 17.04 -5.74
CA GLU A 139 -5.55 17.77 -6.42
C GLU A 139 -6.35 18.57 -5.40
N LYS A 140 -6.71 19.82 -5.75
CA LYS A 140 -7.36 20.74 -4.82
C LYS A 140 -8.59 20.09 -4.20
N CYS A 141 -8.49 19.82 -2.90
CA CYS A 141 -9.57 19.32 -2.08
C CYS A 141 -9.80 20.36 -0.98
N ASP A 142 -11.02 20.90 -0.89
CA ASP A 142 -11.34 22.00 0.05
C ASP A 142 -11.05 21.66 1.53
N LYS A 143 -10.95 20.36 1.84
CA LYS A 143 -10.66 19.85 3.18
C LYS A 143 -9.17 19.62 3.46
N SER A 144 -8.31 19.57 2.44
CA SER A 144 -6.90 19.25 2.60
C SER A 144 -6.04 20.51 2.68
N LYS A 145 -5.29 20.66 3.78
CA LYS A 145 -4.25 21.69 3.90
C LYS A 145 -2.98 21.33 3.11
N LEU A 146 -2.85 20.09 2.64
CA LEU A 146 -1.68 19.64 1.91
C LEU A 146 -1.84 19.93 0.41
N LYS A 147 -0.71 20.26 -0.22
CA LYS A 147 -0.56 20.51 -1.67
C LYS A 147 0.30 19.45 -2.34
N LYS A 148 1.35 18.98 -1.66
CA LYS A 148 2.29 18.00 -2.21
C LYS A 148 2.89 17.16 -1.09
N ILE A 149 3.16 15.90 -1.36
CA ILE A 149 3.94 15.03 -0.48
C ILE A 149 5.06 14.40 -1.30
N ALA A 150 6.25 14.38 -0.73
CA ALA A 150 7.41 13.80 -1.36
C ALA A 150 7.93 12.62 -0.55
N PHE A 151 8.33 11.58 -1.26
CA PHE A 151 8.80 10.33 -0.70
C PHE A 151 10.18 9.98 -1.26
N ARG A 152 11.02 9.38 -0.41
CA ARG A 152 12.30 8.78 -0.80
C ARG A 152 12.38 7.41 -0.16
N LYS A 153 12.48 6.34 -0.97
CA LYS A 153 12.45 4.94 -0.49
C LYS A 153 11.30 4.65 0.49
N LEU A 154 10.09 5.14 0.17
CA LEU A 154 8.86 5.04 0.98
C LEU A 154 8.84 5.85 2.29
N LYS A 155 9.89 6.62 2.57
CA LYS A 155 9.92 7.57 3.69
C LYS A 155 9.37 8.90 3.23
N ILE A 156 8.58 9.57 4.07
CA ILE A 156 8.16 10.94 3.80
C ILE A 156 9.39 11.84 3.93
N GLU A 157 9.77 12.50 2.84
CA GLU A 157 10.91 13.43 2.79
C GLU A 157 10.47 14.85 3.18
N TYR A 158 9.30 15.26 2.73
CA TYR A 158 8.65 16.52 3.09
C TYR A 158 7.19 16.52 2.63
N PHE A 159 6.41 17.45 3.17
CA PHE A 159 5.16 17.87 2.56
C PHE A 159 5.08 19.39 2.43
N GLU A 160 4.36 19.84 1.41
CA GLU A 160 4.06 21.25 1.14
C GLU A 160 2.58 21.47 1.40
N THR A 161 2.23 22.50 2.17
CA THR A 161 0.85 22.91 2.41
C THR A 161 0.37 23.92 1.37
N GLN A 162 -0.94 24.12 1.26
CA GLN A 162 -1.56 25.02 0.28
C GLN A 162 -1.12 26.48 0.44
N ASP A 163 -0.73 26.89 1.65
CA ASP A 163 -0.16 28.21 1.97
C ASP A 163 1.34 28.34 1.61
N GLY A 164 1.95 27.30 1.05
CA GLY A 164 3.35 27.28 0.62
C GLY A 164 4.36 26.92 1.71
N ASN A 165 3.91 26.59 2.93
CA ASN A 165 4.82 26.10 3.96
C ASN A 165 5.34 24.70 3.62
N ILE A 166 6.64 24.49 3.81
CA ILE A 166 7.30 23.20 3.63
C ILE A 166 7.65 22.65 5.00
N TRP A 167 7.22 21.42 5.25
CA TRP A 167 7.44 20.68 6.49
C TRP A 167 8.40 19.54 6.21
N LYS A 168 9.48 19.45 7.00
CA LYS A 168 10.52 18.42 6.85
C LYS A 168 10.65 17.59 8.12
N PRO A 169 10.92 16.28 8.02
CA PRO A 169 11.23 15.47 9.18
C PRO A 169 12.45 16.03 9.91
N ILE A 170 12.35 16.17 11.22
CA ILE A 170 13.46 16.56 12.11
C ILE A 170 13.80 15.46 13.12
N LYS A 171 12.85 14.56 13.39
CA LYS A 171 13.04 13.46 14.35
C LYS A 171 12.16 12.28 13.99
N PHE A 172 12.69 11.08 14.18
CA PHE A 172 11.96 9.82 14.11
C PHE A 172 11.90 9.20 15.50
N ILE A 173 10.72 8.71 15.90
CA ILE A 173 10.50 8.07 17.20
C ILE A 173 10.05 6.63 16.93
N PRO A 174 10.96 5.65 16.99
CA PRO A 174 10.62 4.25 16.73
C PRO A 174 9.51 3.76 17.65
N ARG A 175 8.58 2.96 17.12
CA ARG A 175 7.58 2.25 17.93
C ARG A 175 7.86 0.76 17.94
N SER A 176 7.86 0.18 19.14
CA SER A 176 7.79 -1.27 19.33
C SER A 176 6.34 -1.72 19.15
N LEU A 177 5.90 -1.81 17.89
CA LEU A 177 4.64 -2.48 17.53
C LEU A 177 4.88 -3.94 17.20
#